data_AF-A0A1N6HVB9-F1
#
_entry.id   AF-A0A1N6HVB9-F1
#
_cell.length_a   1.000
_cell.length_b   1.000
_cell.length_c   1.000
_cell.angle_alpha   90.00
_cell.angle_beta   90.00
_cell.angle_gamma   90.00
#
_symmetry.space_group_name_H-M   'P 1'
#
loop_
_entity.id
_entity.type
_entity.pdbx_description
1 polymer ?
#
loop_
_entity_poly.entity_id
_entity_poly.type
_entity_poly.pdbx_seq_one_letter_code
_entity_poly.pdbx_strand_id
1 'polypeptide(L)'
;MSEIFKMCYDKIVPSDLRRLVRPEYSDGKARMALFMAKKWPNGSTLKVRFMGGTPEQHDIVKQFAPRWSDHANLRFDFNNAPDAEIRITFLDDGAWSYIGTDSLNIPLNTATMNFGWLDESVVLHEFGHAIGLIHEHQNPVGGIQWNRENVIRDLSGPPNNWPLETIEHNIFRKYNVNQMNATAVDKLSIMMYTIPQHWTLDDFHTESNNILSKIDKDFIGASINYPKDSPKEPIELTIVEMKAVEAEIGQPGEQDLYKFITVAAGRYTIETTGQTDVTMSLYGPDSQTTLIAEDDDSGTGRNAKIVVDLTVSGTYYVQIRHYNSAGGTGSYNIWVIK
;
A
#
# COMPACT_ATOMS: atom_id res chain seq x y z
N MET A 1 29.86 -8.63 23.00
CA MET A 1 28.46 -8.28 23.28
C MET A 1 27.67 -8.77 22.08
N SER A 2 26.75 -9.71 22.24
CA SER A 2 25.91 -10.16 21.13
C SER A 2 25.04 -8.98 20.69
N GLU A 3 25.19 -8.53 19.45
CA GLU A 3 24.25 -7.57 18.88
C GLU A 3 22.85 -8.19 18.92
N ILE A 4 21.92 -7.52 19.60
CA ILE A 4 20.54 -7.98 19.71
C ILE A 4 19.86 -7.70 18.37
N PHE A 5 19.67 -8.75 17.58
CA PHE A 5 19.14 -8.67 16.23
C PHE A 5 17.60 -8.63 16.24
N LYS A 6 17.02 -7.43 16.17
CA LYS A 6 15.57 -7.23 16.07
C LYS A 6 15.16 -7.04 14.61
N MET A 7 14.07 -7.69 14.20
CA MET A 7 13.56 -7.61 12.83
C MET A 7 12.13 -7.06 12.83
N CYS A 8 11.88 -6.10 11.94
CA CYS A 8 10.53 -5.65 11.59
C CYS A 8 9.75 -6.78 10.90
N TYR A 9 8.42 -6.71 10.85
CA TYR A 9 7.62 -7.65 10.07
C TYR A 9 6.30 -7.09 9.56
N ASP A 10 5.78 -7.67 8.49
CA ASP A 10 4.49 -7.29 7.91
C ASP A 10 3.31 -7.95 8.65
N LYS A 11 2.25 -7.17 8.96
CA LYS A 11 0.94 -7.75 9.27
C LYS A 11 0.05 -7.76 8.04
N ILE A 12 -0.52 -8.93 7.73
CA ILE A 12 -1.43 -9.10 6.60
C ILE A 12 -2.83 -9.47 7.09
N VAL A 13 -3.84 -8.95 6.40
CA VAL A 13 -5.24 -9.28 6.67
C VAL A 13 -5.57 -10.76 6.31
N PRO A 14 -6.37 -11.48 7.11
CA PRO A 14 -6.67 -12.89 6.88
C PRO A 14 -7.32 -13.24 5.52
N SER A 15 -7.97 -12.27 4.87
CA SER A 15 -8.51 -12.43 3.51
C SER A 15 -7.43 -12.71 2.47
N ASP A 16 -6.25 -12.10 2.63
CA ASP A 16 -5.12 -12.29 1.72
C ASP A 16 -4.46 -13.65 1.94
N LEU A 17 -4.43 -14.14 3.18
CA LEU A 17 -3.98 -15.51 3.48
C LEU A 17 -4.81 -16.56 2.74
N ARG A 18 -6.11 -16.34 2.50
CA ARG A 18 -6.99 -17.30 1.78
C ARG A 18 -6.93 -17.17 0.27
N ARG A 19 -6.78 -15.95 -0.27
CA ARG A 19 -6.67 -15.72 -1.73
C ARG A 19 -5.35 -16.25 -2.31
N LEU A 20 -4.34 -16.45 -1.47
CA LEU A 20 -3.01 -16.93 -1.83
C LEU A 20 -2.85 -18.46 -1.82
N VAL A 21 -3.90 -19.22 -1.47
CA VAL A 21 -3.87 -20.70 -1.32
C VAL A 21 -4.41 -21.44 -2.56
N ARG A 22 -4.81 -20.75 -3.63
CA ARG A 22 -5.15 -21.45 -4.91
C ARG A 22 -3.88 -21.65 -5.73
N PRO A 23 -3.38 -22.89 -5.91
CA PRO A 23 -2.14 -23.17 -6.64
C PRO A 23 -2.37 -23.29 -8.16
N GLU A 24 -3.46 -22.76 -8.69
CA GLU A 24 -3.74 -22.78 -10.13
C GLU A 24 -3.36 -21.42 -10.73
N TYR A 25 -2.23 -21.41 -11.46
CA TYR A 25 -1.82 -20.41 -12.45
C TYR A 25 -2.12 -18.94 -12.09
N SER A 26 -1.51 -18.40 -11.03
CA SER A 26 -1.45 -16.94 -10.90
C SER A 26 -0.24 -16.40 -11.69
N ASP A 27 -0.48 -15.96 -12.93
CA ASP A 27 0.44 -15.14 -13.71
C ASP A 27 0.91 -13.93 -12.86
N GLY A 28 2.19 -13.53 -12.93
CA GLY A 28 2.73 -12.43 -12.11
C GLY A 28 2.03 -11.07 -12.32
N LYS A 29 1.19 -10.95 -13.37
CA LYS A 29 0.28 -9.82 -13.60
C LYS A 29 -0.79 -9.66 -12.50
N ALA A 30 -1.36 -10.77 -12.02
CA ALA A 30 -2.36 -10.74 -10.95
C ALA A 30 -1.77 -10.26 -9.60
N ARG A 31 -0.46 -10.45 -9.40
CA ARG A 31 0.23 -10.06 -8.15
C ARG A 31 0.68 -8.60 -8.15
N MET A 32 1.08 -8.05 -9.30
CA MET A 32 1.29 -6.59 -9.45
C MET A 32 -0.02 -5.81 -9.28
N ALA A 33 -1.15 -6.35 -9.77
CA ALA A 33 -2.47 -5.77 -9.53
C ALA A 33 -2.84 -5.73 -8.04
N LEU A 34 -2.46 -6.76 -7.27
CA LEU A 34 -2.63 -6.79 -5.81
C LEU A 34 -1.76 -5.75 -5.10
N PHE A 35 -0.49 -5.60 -5.48
CA PHE A 35 0.38 -4.53 -4.94
C PHE A 35 -0.19 -3.14 -5.23
N MET A 36 -0.68 -2.93 -6.44
CA MET A 36 -1.32 -1.67 -6.86
C MET A 36 -2.68 -1.43 -6.19
N ALA A 37 -3.36 -2.47 -5.69
CA ALA A 37 -4.62 -2.34 -4.92
C ALA A 37 -4.41 -1.86 -3.49
N LYS A 38 -3.19 -1.97 -2.98
CA LYS A 38 -2.86 -1.56 -1.61
C LYS A 38 -2.41 -0.10 -1.52
N LYS A 39 -2.25 0.59 -2.65
CA LYS A 39 -1.82 1.99 -2.68
C LYS A 39 -2.95 2.92 -2.29
N TRP A 40 -2.57 4.02 -1.65
CA TRP A 40 -3.49 5.13 -1.42
C TRP A 40 -3.75 5.88 -2.73
N PRO A 41 -4.89 6.57 -2.86
CA PRO A 41 -5.07 7.52 -3.95
C PRO A 41 -3.96 8.58 -3.92
N ASN A 42 -3.37 8.88 -5.07
CA ASN A 42 -2.31 9.89 -5.15
C ASN A 42 -2.82 11.27 -4.66
N GLY A 43 -2.01 11.99 -3.87
CA GLY A 43 -2.39 13.26 -3.25
C GLY A 43 -3.06 13.15 -1.88
N SER A 44 -3.35 11.93 -1.40
CA SER A 44 -4.04 11.70 -0.12
C SER A 44 -3.33 12.34 1.07
N THR A 45 -4.14 12.79 2.03
CA THR A 45 -3.68 13.16 3.38
C THR A 45 -4.19 12.10 4.35
N LEU A 46 -3.28 11.28 4.87
CA LEU A 46 -3.58 10.15 5.73
C LEU A 46 -3.60 10.60 7.19
N LYS A 47 -4.70 10.36 7.89
CA LYS A 47 -4.83 10.70 9.30
C LYS A 47 -4.06 9.67 10.13
N VAL A 48 -3.30 10.17 11.10
CA VAL A 48 -2.48 9.36 11.99
C VAL A 48 -2.93 9.60 13.44
N ARG A 49 -3.14 8.50 14.16
CA ARG A 49 -3.50 8.50 15.57
C ARG A 49 -2.53 7.67 16.40
N PHE A 50 -2.12 8.21 17.54
CA PHE A 50 -1.38 7.48 18.55
C PHE A 50 -2.33 6.84 19.57
N MET A 51 -2.14 5.55 19.83
CA MET A 51 -2.88 4.73 20.79
C MET A 51 -1.98 4.38 21.98
N GLY A 52 -1.61 5.39 22.76
CA GLY A 52 -0.63 5.27 23.85
C GLY A 52 0.74 5.84 23.44
N GLY A 53 1.80 5.44 24.15
CA GLY A 53 3.16 5.96 23.97
C GLY A 53 3.42 7.30 24.68
N THR A 54 4.69 7.68 24.79
CA THR A 54 5.13 8.95 25.40
C THR A 54 5.19 10.07 24.36
N PRO A 55 5.16 11.35 24.77
CA PRO A 55 5.34 12.48 23.86
C PRO A 55 6.62 12.38 23.02
N GLU A 56 7.72 11.92 23.62
CA GLU A 56 9.01 11.76 22.93
C GLU A 56 8.93 10.70 21.83
N GLN A 57 8.20 9.61 22.07
CA GLN A 57 7.95 8.60 21.05
C GLN A 57 7.12 9.18 19.88
N HIS A 58 6.12 10.01 20.18
CA HIS A 58 5.31 10.66 19.15
C HIS A 58 6.13 11.65 18.33
N ASP A 59 7.03 12.40 18.97
CA ASP A 59 7.87 13.40 18.31
C ASP A 59 8.84 12.75 17.32
N ILE A 60 9.44 11.61 17.67
CA ILE A 60 10.27 10.80 16.76
C ILE A 60 9.48 10.39 15.51
N VAL A 61 8.26 9.88 15.70
CA VAL A 61 7.41 9.47 14.57
C VAL A 61 7.05 10.66 13.69
N LYS A 62 6.59 11.78 14.30
CA LYS A 62 6.24 13.02 13.58
C LYS A 62 7.43 13.64 12.85
N GLN A 63 8.65 13.42 13.34
CA GLN A 63 9.86 13.93 12.73
C GLN A 63 10.24 13.16 11.47
N PHE A 64 10.15 11.83 11.49
CA PHE A 64 10.71 11.00 10.41
C PHE A 64 9.69 10.53 9.38
N ALA A 65 8.46 10.21 9.77
CA ALA A 65 7.44 9.75 8.84
C ALA A 65 7.17 10.72 7.66
N PRO A 66 7.10 12.06 7.86
CA PRO A 66 6.90 13.00 6.76
C PRO A 66 8.02 13.05 5.72
N ARG A 67 9.19 12.44 5.95
CA ARG A 67 10.26 12.41 4.92
C ARG A 67 9.83 11.66 3.66
N TRP A 68 8.88 10.73 3.76
CA TRP A 68 8.27 10.14 2.57
C TRP A 68 7.54 11.18 1.71
N SER A 69 6.90 12.19 2.33
CA SER A 69 6.23 13.30 1.63
C SER A 69 7.18 14.22 0.86
N ASP A 70 8.49 14.15 1.10
CA ASP A 70 9.50 14.87 0.31
C ASP A 70 9.67 14.26 -1.09
N HIS A 71 9.25 13.01 -1.27
CA HIS A 71 9.41 12.24 -2.52
C HIS A 71 8.08 11.74 -3.09
N ALA A 72 7.11 11.46 -2.23
CA ALA A 72 5.75 11.02 -2.57
C ALA A 72 4.77 12.18 -2.46
N ASN A 73 3.75 12.21 -3.33
CA ASN A 73 2.58 13.07 -3.17
C ASN A 73 1.57 12.45 -2.19
N LEU A 74 2.02 12.23 -0.96
CA LEU A 74 1.20 11.83 0.19
C LEU A 74 1.52 12.77 1.36
N ARG A 75 0.56 12.97 2.26
CA ARG A 75 0.75 13.75 3.49
C ARG A 75 0.27 12.94 4.69
N PHE A 76 0.85 13.21 5.86
CA PHE A 76 0.43 12.62 7.11
C PHE A 76 -0.13 13.71 8.03
N ASP A 77 -1.37 13.56 8.45
CA ASP A 77 -2.04 14.46 9.39
C ASP A 77 -2.13 13.81 10.77
N PHE A 78 -1.24 14.22 11.68
CA PHE A 78 -1.18 13.73 13.05
C PHE A 78 -2.23 14.39 13.95
N ASN A 79 -3.51 14.19 13.64
CA ASN A 79 -4.64 14.84 14.28
C ASN A 79 -5.34 14.00 15.38
N ASN A 80 -4.89 12.75 15.59
CA ASN A 80 -5.51 11.81 16.53
C ASN A 80 -7.01 11.54 16.25
N ALA A 81 -7.47 11.68 15.01
CA ALA A 81 -8.84 11.42 14.64
C ALA A 81 -9.25 9.96 14.98
N PRO A 82 -10.45 9.73 15.52
CA PRO A 82 -10.86 8.41 15.96
C PRO A 82 -10.98 7.40 14.82
N ASP A 83 -11.18 7.88 13.60
CA ASP A 83 -11.27 7.14 12.35
C ASP A 83 -9.97 7.23 11.51
N ALA A 84 -8.83 7.50 12.14
CA ALA A 84 -7.54 7.59 11.46
C ALA A 84 -7.17 6.29 10.74
N GLU A 85 -6.66 6.40 9.51
CA GLU A 85 -6.21 5.28 8.70
C GLU A 85 -5.02 4.57 9.35
N ILE A 86 -4.05 5.34 9.85
CA ILE A 86 -2.85 4.83 10.52
C ILE A 86 -3.01 4.99 12.03
N ARG A 87 -3.00 3.88 12.76
CA ARG A 87 -3.22 3.82 14.21
C ARG A 87 -2.03 3.14 14.89
N ILE A 88 -1.22 3.92 15.60
CA ILE A 88 0.11 3.52 16.08
C ILE A 88 0.05 3.15 17.56
N THR A 89 0.57 1.97 17.92
CA THR A 89 0.79 1.55 19.31
C THR A 89 2.28 1.32 19.61
N PHE A 90 2.60 1.18 20.89
CA PHE A 90 3.96 1.01 21.43
C PHE A 90 4.00 -0.08 22.51
N LEU A 91 3.05 -1.01 22.47
CA LEU A 91 2.79 -1.98 23.56
C LEU A 91 3.44 -3.35 23.32
N ASP A 92 3.82 -3.63 22.08
CA ASP A 92 4.48 -4.88 21.65
C ASP A 92 5.97 -4.59 21.39
N ASP A 93 6.85 -5.56 21.63
CA ASP A 93 8.30 -5.43 21.49
C ASP A 93 8.80 -5.60 20.04
N GLY A 94 7.91 -6.02 19.13
CA GLY A 94 8.12 -6.04 17.67
C GLY A 94 7.87 -4.69 16.98
N ALA A 95 8.37 -4.48 15.78
CA ALA A 95 7.99 -3.36 14.90
C ALA A 95 7.26 -3.92 13.67
N TRP A 96 6.09 -3.37 13.35
CA TRP A 96 5.25 -3.85 12.25
C TRP A 96 4.23 -2.84 11.79
N SER A 97 3.78 -3.00 10.54
CA SER A 97 2.65 -2.27 9.95
C SER A 97 1.81 -3.19 9.06
N TYR A 98 0.54 -2.84 8.88
CA TYR A 98 -0.22 -3.31 7.72
C TYR A 98 0.25 -2.57 6.45
N ILE A 99 0.06 -3.21 5.30
CA ILE A 99 0.53 -2.70 4.01
C ILE A 99 -0.54 -1.81 3.39
N GLY A 100 -0.27 -0.50 3.32
CA GLY A 100 -1.12 0.45 2.60
C GLY A 100 -2.58 0.49 3.07
N THR A 101 -3.51 0.40 2.12
CA THR A 101 -4.97 0.43 2.36
C THR A 101 -5.50 -0.81 3.09
N ASP A 102 -4.71 -1.85 3.34
CA ASP A 102 -5.11 -2.98 4.19
C ASP A 102 -5.51 -2.50 5.60
N SER A 103 -4.91 -1.40 6.06
CA SER A 103 -5.24 -0.72 7.32
C SER A 103 -6.72 -0.33 7.45
N LEU A 104 -7.42 -0.10 6.33
CA LEU A 104 -8.84 0.24 6.27
C LEU A 104 -9.75 -0.95 6.66
N ASN A 105 -9.25 -2.18 6.51
CA ASN A 105 -9.99 -3.40 6.89
C ASN A 105 -9.82 -3.76 8.37
N ILE A 106 -9.03 -2.99 9.11
CA ILE A 106 -8.76 -3.23 10.54
C ILE A 106 -9.76 -2.42 11.37
N PRO A 107 -10.38 -3.01 12.42
CA PRO A 107 -11.28 -2.28 13.31
C PRO A 107 -10.65 -0.99 13.87
N LEU A 108 -11.44 0.08 13.97
CA LEU A 108 -10.97 1.41 14.39
C LEU A 108 -10.40 1.47 15.81
N ASN A 109 -10.73 0.50 16.65
CA ASN A 109 -10.21 0.36 18.02
C ASN A 109 -8.95 -0.51 18.10
N THR A 110 -8.37 -0.92 16.97
CA THR A 110 -7.18 -1.76 16.89
C THR A 110 -6.08 -1.01 16.15
N ALA A 111 -4.83 -1.16 16.61
CA ALA A 111 -3.67 -0.57 15.96
C ALA A 111 -3.42 -1.19 14.57
N THR A 112 -2.92 -0.37 13.65
CA THR A 112 -2.48 -0.78 12.32
C THR A 112 -0.96 -0.74 12.15
N MET A 113 -0.27 -0.24 13.17
CA MET A 113 1.19 -0.18 13.23
C MET A 113 1.63 -0.26 14.69
N ASN A 114 2.78 -0.87 14.96
CA ASN A 114 3.42 -0.86 16.26
C ASN A 114 4.91 -0.56 16.15
N PHE A 115 5.42 0.17 17.14
CA PHE A 115 6.84 0.36 17.34
C PHE A 115 7.26 -0.19 18.70
N GLY A 116 7.95 -1.34 18.71
CA GLY A 116 8.58 -1.90 19.91
C GLY A 116 9.94 -1.29 20.23
N TRP A 117 10.53 -0.57 19.28
CA TRP A 117 11.64 0.35 19.45
C TRP A 117 11.51 1.47 18.41
N LEU A 118 12.20 2.59 18.64
CA LEU A 118 12.09 3.77 17.81
C LEU A 118 13.45 4.34 17.49
N ASP A 119 13.74 4.38 16.20
CA ASP A 119 14.78 5.19 15.59
C ASP A 119 14.29 5.65 14.21
N GLU A 120 15.08 6.50 13.55
CA GLU A 120 14.76 7.01 12.22
C GLU A 120 14.51 5.88 11.20
N SER A 121 15.35 4.84 11.23
CA SER A 121 15.30 3.76 10.25
C SER A 121 13.98 2.98 10.33
N VAL A 122 13.56 2.66 11.55
CA VAL A 122 12.35 1.87 11.81
C VAL A 122 11.11 2.68 11.45
N VAL A 123 11.07 3.97 11.80
CA VAL A 123 9.93 4.83 11.43
C VAL A 123 9.79 4.91 9.91
N LEU A 124 10.90 5.13 9.19
CA LEU A 124 10.88 5.18 7.73
C LEU A 124 10.43 3.83 7.12
N HIS A 125 10.90 2.71 7.67
CA HIS A 125 10.56 1.36 7.23
C HIS A 125 9.06 1.07 7.41
N GLU A 126 8.53 1.25 8.63
CA GLU A 126 7.12 0.96 8.92
C GLU A 126 6.17 1.91 8.17
N PHE A 127 6.54 3.17 8.01
CA PHE A 127 5.77 4.08 7.16
C PHE A 127 5.89 3.75 5.67
N GLY A 128 6.98 3.11 5.24
CA GLY A 128 7.11 2.51 3.91
C GLY A 128 6.02 1.45 3.69
N HIS A 129 5.83 0.54 4.64
CA HIS A 129 4.71 -0.40 4.61
C HIS A 129 3.36 0.30 4.63
N ALA A 130 3.17 1.29 5.50
CA ALA A 130 1.91 2.02 5.59
C ALA A 130 1.51 2.77 4.30
N ILE A 131 2.48 3.09 3.42
CA ILE A 131 2.21 3.67 2.09
C ILE A 131 2.24 2.65 0.95
N GLY A 132 2.34 1.36 1.28
CA GLY A 132 2.18 0.25 0.35
C GLY A 132 3.47 -0.39 -0.14
N LEU A 133 4.64 -0.04 0.42
CA LEU A 133 5.89 -0.73 0.10
C LEU A 133 5.97 -2.10 0.78
N ILE A 134 6.70 -3.00 0.14
CA ILE A 134 6.99 -4.36 0.62
C ILE A 134 8.50 -4.51 0.80
N HIS A 135 8.93 -5.59 1.46
CA HIS A 135 10.35 -5.82 1.71
C HIS A 135 11.16 -6.09 0.42
N GLU A 136 12.31 -5.43 0.30
CA GLU A 136 13.18 -5.46 -0.89
C GLU A 136 13.88 -6.82 -1.09
N HIS A 137 14.16 -7.58 -0.01
CA HIS A 137 14.80 -8.91 -0.11
C HIS A 137 13.88 -9.97 -0.73
N GLN A 138 12.59 -9.69 -0.85
CA GLN A 138 11.63 -10.57 -1.53
C GLN A 138 11.62 -10.36 -3.05
N ASN A 139 12.45 -9.42 -3.56
CA ASN A 139 12.62 -9.01 -4.96
C ASN A 139 13.95 -9.40 -5.67
N PRO A 140 14.71 -10.48 -5.38
CA PRO A 140 15.95 -10.73 -6.12
C PRO A 140 15.67 -11.49 -7.43
N VAL A 141 16.10 -10.91 -8.55
CA VAL A 141 16.43 -11.69 -9.74
C VAL A 141 17.49 -12.73 -9.34
N GLY A 142 17.13 -14.02 -9.38
CA GLY A 142 17.98 -15.13 -8.91
C GLY A 142 17.68 -15.63 -7.48
N GLY A 143 17.03 -14.83 -6.64
CA GLY A 143 16.70 -15.14 -5.24
C GLY A 143 17.91 -15.20 -4.29
N ILE A 144 17.66 -15.07 -2.97
CA ILE A 144 18.67 -15.32 -1.93
C ILE A 144 18.75 -16.83 -1.65
N GLN A 145 19.97 -17.36 -1.53
CA GLN A 145 20.21 -18.76 -1.14
C GLN A 145 20.22 -18.88 0.39
N TRP A 146 19.02 -19.01 0.97
CA TRP A 146 18.86 -19.08 2.42
C TRP A 146 19.43 -20.37 3.03
N ASN A 147 20.25 -20.21 4.06
CA ASN A 147 20.47 -21.23 5.08
C ASN A 147 19.27 -21.26 6.03
N ARG A 148 18.22 -21.98 5.64
CA ARG A 148 16.94 -21.99 6.37
C ARG A 148 17.08 -22.42 7.82
N GLU A 149 17.98 -23.35 8.13
CA GLU A 149 18.18 -23.82 9.50
C GLU A 149 18.68 -22.70 10.41
N ASN A 150 19.68 -21.93 9.96
CA ASN A 150 20.20 -20.80 10.71
C ASN A 150 19.16 -19.69 10.87
N VAL A 151 18.41 -19.37 9.80
CA VAL A 151 17.33 -18.37 9.85
C VAL A 151 16.25 -18.77 10.86
N ILE A 152 15.76 -20.02 10.79
CA ILE A 152 14.70 -20.50 11.70
C ILE A 152 15.21 -20.51 13.13
N ARG A 153 16.43 -21.01 13.37
CA ARG A 153 17.03 -21.05 14.71
C ARG A 153 17.09 -19.67 15.35
N ASP A 154 17.55 -18.67 14.60
CA ASP A 154 17.79 -17.34 15.15
C ASP A 154 16.49 -16.54 15.31
N LEU A 155 15.56 -16.64 14.35
CA LEU A 155 14.28 -15.91 14.42
C LEU A 155 13.25 -16.55 15.36
N SER A 156 13.30 -17.86 15.59
CA SER A 156 12.49 -18.51 16.63
C SER A 156 13.04 -18.28 18.04
N GLY A 157 14.27 -17.78 18.19
CA GLY A 157 14.85 -17.38 19.46
C GLY A 157 14.59 -15.90 19.82
N PRO A 158 14.90 -15.50 21.07
CA PRO A 158 14.85 -14.09 21.44
C PRO A 158 15.85 -13.25 20.62
N PRO A 159 15.53 -11.99 20.31
CA PRO A 159 14.37 -11.23 20.80
C PRO A 159 13.07 -11.46 20.00
N ASN A 160 13.13 -12.06 18.81
CA ASN A 160 11.99 -12.09 17.89
C ASN A 160 10.93 -13.13 18.30
N ASN A 161 11.37 -14.34 18.71
CA ASN A 161 10.50 -15.44 19.13
C ASN A 161 9.40 -15.78 18.10
N TRP A 162 9.71 -15.66 16.80
CA TRP A 162 8.71 -15.84 15.75
C TRP A 162 8.32 -17.31 15.58
N PRO A 163 7.01 -17.60 15.44
CA PRO A 163 6.56 -18.93 15.04
C PRO A 163 6.96 -19.20 13.58
N LEU A 164 7.12 -20.48 13.24
CA LEU A 164 7.64 -20.89 11.93
C LEU A 164 6.83 -20.31 10.77
N GLU A 165 5.51 -20.19 10.92
CA GLU A 165 4.62 -19.63 9.89
C GLU A 165 4.95 -18.16 9.59
N THR A 166 5.37 -17.40 10.60
CA THR A 166 5.78 -15.99 10.44
C THR A 166 7.12 -15.92 9.71
N ILE A 167 8.05 -16.83 10.02
CA ILE A 167 9.37 -16.90 9.35
C ILE A 167 9.22 -17.30 7.88
N GLU A 168 8.42 -18.32 7.60
CA GLU A 168 8.10 -18.74 6.23
C GLU A 168 7.55 -17.59 5.40
N HIS A 169 6.64 -16.82 5.99
CA HIS A 169 5.99 -15.72 5.32
C HIS A 169 6.90 -14.52 5.08
N ASN A 170 7.61 -14.06 6.12
CA ASN A 170 8.36 -12.81 6.07
C ASN A 170 9.76 -12.98 5.46
N ILE A 171 10.38 -14.17 5.57
CA ILE A 171 11.76 -14.40 5.09
C ILE A 171 11.79 -15.21 3.80
N PHE A 172 11.18 -16.39 3.80
CA PHE A 172 11.38 -17.34 2.70
C PHE A 172 10.43 -17.13 1.52
N ARG A 173 9.26 -16.53 1.77
CA ARG A 173 8.29 -16.28 0.73
C ARG A 173 8.83 -15.24 -0.25
N LYS A 174 9.09 -15.67 -1.48
CA LYS A 174 9.41 -14.78 -2.59
C LYS A 174 8.13 -14.16 -3.13
N TYR A 175 8.12 -12.85 -3.37
CA TYR A 175 7.12 -12.30 -4.26
C TYR A 175 7.49 -12.76 -5.67
N ASN A 176 6.59 -13.52 -6.30
CA ASN A 176 6.77 -13.95 -7.68
C ASN A 176 6.42 -12.76 -8.58
N VAL A 177 7.40 -11.87 -8.79
CA VAL A 177 7.26 -10.72 -9.68
C VAL A 177 7.57 -11.22 -11.09
N ASN A 178 6.60 -11.11 -12.00
CA ASN A 178 6.87 -11.33 -13.41
C ASN A 178 8.00 -10.40 -13.84
N GLN A 179 8.92 -10.95 -14.62
CA GLN A 179 10.22 -10.42 -15.07
C GLN A 179 10.18 -9.11 -15.89
N MET A 180 9.08 -8.35 -15.89
CA MET A 180 9.00 -7.12 -16.68
C MET A 180 9.43 -5.85 -15.92
N ASN A 181 9.39 -5.84 -14.57
CA ASN A 181 9.73 -4.66 -13.75
C ASN A 181 10.63 -4.95 -12.54
N ALA A 182 11.25 -6.13 -12.44
CA ALA A 182 12.19 -6.41 -11.34
C ALA A 182 13.44 -5.52 -11.50
N THR A 183 13.58 -4.52 -10.64
CA THR A 183 14.81 -3.75 -10.49
C THR A 183 15.92 -4.65 -9.91
N ALA A 184 17.18 -4.27 -10.11
CA ALA A 184 18.26 -4.89 -9.34
C ALA A 184 17.99 -4.65 -7.83
N VAL A 185 18.25 -5.65 -6.99
CA VAL A 185 18.07 -5.54 -5.53
C VAL A 185 18.79 -4.32 -5.01
N ASP A 186 18.05 -3.38 -4.41
CA ASP A 186 18.65 -2.26 -3.71
C ASP A 186 19.05 -2.66 -2.29
N LYS A 187 20.31 -3.06 -2.12
CA LYS A 187 20.86 -3.38 -0.79
C LYS A 187 20.83 -2.19 0.18
N LEU A 188 20.70 -0.97 -0.32
CA LEU A 188 20.65 0.26 0.47
C LEU A 188 19.21 0.71 0.76
N SER A 189 18.20 0.00 0.27
CA SER A 189 16.80 0.34 0.49
C SER A 189 16.48 0.32 1.98
N ILE A 190 15.70 1.30 2.43
CA ILE A 190 15.14 1.28 3.78
C ILE A 190 14.22 0.08 4.01
N MET A 191 13.67 -0.52 2.94
CA MET A 191 12.82 -1.71 2.98
C MET A 191 13.62 -3.02 2.92
N MET A 192 14.96 -2.96 2.92
CA MET A 192 15.83 -4.13 2.97
C MET A 192 15.97 -4.64 4.40
N TYR A 193 15.68 -5.92 4.64
CA TYR A 193 16.07 -6.54 5.90
C TYR A 193 17.58 -6.57 6.05
N THR A 194 18.05 -6.42 7.29
CA THR A 194 19.42 -6.82 7.62
C THR A 194 19.48 -8.35 7.48
N ILE A 195 20.44 -8.86 6.72
CA ILE A 195 20.59 -10.28 6.44
C ILE A 195 22.01 -10.67 6.87
N PRO A 196 22.16 -11.33 8.02
CA PRO A 196 23.45 -11.82 8.47
C PRO A 196 24.05 -12.82 7.47
N GLN A 197 25.37 -12.79 7.27
CA GLN A 197 26.03 -13.69 6.31
C GLN A 197 25.78 -15.17 6.61
N HIS A 198 25.67 -15.57 7.88
CA HIS A 198 25.41 -16.97 8.24
C HIS A 198 23.98 -17.42 7.93
N TRP A 199 23.07 -16.51 7.54
CA TRP A 199 21.74 -16.85 7.05
C TRP A 199 21.72 -17.25 5.57
N THR A 200 22.84 -17.14 4.86
CA THR A 200 22.93 -17.45 3.44
C THR A 200 23.98 -18.53 3.16
N LEU A 201 23.90 -19.14 1.98
CA LEU A 201 24.81 -20.19 1.51
C LEU A 201 25.84 -19.66 0.49
N ASP A 202 25.69 -18.41 0.04
CA ASP A 202 26.43 -17.79 -1.04
C ASP A 202 27.09 -16.46 -0.65
N ASP A 203 27.41 -16.31 0.64
CA ASP A 203 28.03 -15.12 1.25
C ASP A 203 27.23 -13.81 1.11
N PHE A 204 25.98 -13.89 0.63
CA PHE A 204 25.08 -12.76 0.56
C PHE A 204 24.76 -12.23 1.96
N HIS A 205 24.96 -10.94 2.17
CA HIS A 205 24.57 -10.25 3.40
C HIS A 205 24.20 -8.79 3.09
N THR A 206 23.50 -8.19 4.04
CA THR A 206 23.11 -6.77 4.04
C THR A 206 23.28 -6.19 5.44
N GLU A 207 23.51 -4.89 5.51
CA GLU A 207 23.61 -4.13 6.75
C GLU A 207 22.32 -3.33 6.99
N SER A 208 22.14 -2.81 8.20
CA SER A 208 21.00 -1.95 8.51
C SER A 208 21.13 -0.61 7.78
N ASN A 209 20.10 -0.24 7.03
CA ASN A 209 20.02 1.04 6.33
C ASN A 209 19.26 2.05 7.20
N ASN A 210 19.82 3.25 7.35
CA ASN A 210 19.28 4.25 8.28
C ASN A 210 18.57 5.42 7.59
N ILE A 211 18.58 5.45 6.26
CA ILE A 211 18.03 6.54 5.44
C ILE A 211 17.36 5.99 4.18
N LEU A 212 16.47 6.79 3.60
CA LEU A 212 15.91 6.50 2.28
C LEU A 212 17.02 6.51 1.21
N SER A 213 17.16 5.41 0.49
CA SER A 213 18.10 5.27 -0.63
C SER A 213 17.68 6.17 -1.80
N LYS A 214 18.55 6.32 -2.81
CA LYS A 214 18.16 7.01 -4.05
C LYS A 214 17.03 6.25 -4.76
N ILE A 215 17.08 4.92 -4.77
CA ILE A 215 16.09 4.08 -5.44
C ILE A 215 14.75 4.13 -4.69
N ASP A 216 14.74 4.15 -3.34
CA ASP A 216 13.50 4.34 -2.56
C ASP A 216 12.77 5.63 -2.96
N LYS A 217 13.54 6.73 -3.05
CA LYS A 217 13.02 8.07 -3.39
C LYS A 217 12.51 8.14 -4.82
N ASP A 218 13.29 7.61 -5.77
CA ASP A 218 12.91 7.59 -7.19
C ASP A 218 11.70 6.68 -7.40
N PHE A 219 11.66 5.52 -6.74
CA PHE A 219 10.55 4.58 -6.82
C PHE A 219 9.28 5.21 -6.29
N ILE A 220 9.25 5.70 -5.04
CA ILE A 220 8.01 6.21 -4.44
C ILE A 220 7.44 7.43 -5.17
N GLY A 221 8.30 8.26 -5.76
CA GLY A 221 7.91 9.42 -6.56
C GLY A 221 7.67 9.13 -8.05
N ALA A 222 7.88 7.90 -8.51
CA ALA A 222 7.66 7.51 -9.90
C ALA A 222 6.19 7.68 -10.29
N SER A 223 5.93 7.87 -11.58
CA SER A 223 4.59 8.11 -12.13
C SER A 223 3.56 7.02 -11.81
N ILE A 224 4.04 5.80 -11.60
CA ILE A 224 3.24 4.62 -11.24
C ILE A 224 2.93 4.51 -9.74
N ASN A 225 3.50 5.40 -8.91
CA ASN A 225 3.39 5.42 -7.45
C ASN A 225 2.72 6.73 -7.02
N TYR A 226 3.48 7.67 -6.43
CA TYR A 226 2.95 8.92 -5.90
C TYR A 226 3.63 10.15 -6.51
N PRO A 227 3.53 10.38 -7.83
CA PRO A 227 4.18 11.50 -8.48
C PRO A 227 3.62 12.84 -7.99
N LYS A 228 4.53 13.81 -7.75
CA LYS A 228 4.19 15.18 -7.32
C LYS A 228 3.64 16.06 -8.41
N ASP A 229 3.91 15.71 -9.67
CA ASP A 229 3.49 16.47 -10.84
C ASP A 229 2.13 16.00 -11.41
N SER A 230 1.44 15.05 -10.75
CA SER A 230 0.05 14.73 -11.08
C SER A 230 -0.84 15.97 -10.93
N PRO A 231 -1.84 16.17 -11.82
CA PRO A 231 -2.70 17.33 -11.76
C PRO A 231 -3.31 17.49 -10.36
N LYS A 232 -3.01 18.62 -9.73
CA LYS A 232 -3.27 18.95 -8.31
C LYS A 232 -4.74 19.13 -7.95
N GLU A 233 -5.64 19.09 -8.92
CA GLU A 233 -7.05 19.40 -8.73
C GLU A 233 -7.87 18.25 -9.34
N PRO A 234 -8.68 17.54 -8.54
CA PRO A 234 -9.65 16.61 -9.09
C PRO A 234 -10.54 17.39 -10.05
N ILE A 235 -10.64 16.94 -11.30
CA ILE A 235 -11.51 17.56 -12.30
C ILE A 235 -12.93 17.58 -11.74
N GLU A 236 -13.51 18.78 -11.61
CA GLU A 236 -14.86 18.96 -11.12
C GLU A 236 -15.84 18.43 -12.17
N LEU A 237 -16.52 17.33 -11.85
CA LEU A 237 -17.65 16.85 -12.65
C LEU A 237 -18.89 17.64 -12.25
N THR A 238 -19.35 18.51 -13.15
CA THR A 238 -20.62 19.21 -12.98
C THR A 238 -21.75 18.19 -13.07
N ILE A 239 -22.53 18.01 -12.01
CA ILE A 239 -23.74 17.18 -12.04
C ILE A 239 -24.79 17.92 -12.85
N VAL A 240 -24.77 17.68 -14.14
CA VAL A 240 -25.93 17.76 -15.04
C VAL A 240 -25.83 16.50 -15.87
N GLU A 241 -26.96 15.81 -16.06
CA GLU A 241 -27.09 14.57 -16.83
C GLU A 241 -25.98 14.36 -17.89
N MET A 242 -25.09 13.41 -17.58
CA MET A 242 -24.33 12.57 -18.49
C MET A 242 -23.81 13.23 -19.77
N LYS A 243 -22.66 13.91 -19.67
CA LYS A 243 -21.64 13.71 -20.70
C LYS A 243 -20.60 12.77 -20.12
N ALA A 244 -20.36 11.66 -20.80
CA ALA A 244 -19.23 10.79 -20.49
C ALA A 244 -17.96 11.63 -20.44
N VAL A 245 -17.17 11.45 -19.39
CA VAL A 245 -15.83 12.01 -19.34
C VAL A 245 -14.93 11.02 -20.06
N GLU A 246 -14.46 11.42 -21.23
CA GLU A 246 -13.43 10.70 -21.95
C GLU A 246 -12.10 10.88 -21.21
N ALA A 247 -11.45 9.76 -20.92
CA ALA A 247 -10.18 9.73 -20.23
C ALA A 247 -9.30 8.60 -20.80
N GLU A 248 -8.05 8.58 -20.37
CA GLU A 248 -7.08 7.59 -20.79
C GLU A 248 -6.16 7.25 -19.64
N ILE A 249 -5.98 5.95 -19.39
CA ILE A 249 -4.83 5.47 -18.62
C ILE A 249 -3.63 5.53 -19.57
N GLY A 250 -2.94 6.67 -19.61
CA GLY A 250 -1.85 6.98 -20.53
C GLY A 250 -0.54 6.28 -20.21
N GLN A 251 -0.36 5.79 -18.98
CA GLN A 251 0.78 4.96 -18.60
C GLN A 251 0.41 3.81 -17.65
N PRO A 252 1.14 2.68 -17.68
CA PRO A 252 0.90 1.58 -16.78
C PRO A 252 0.95 2.00 -15.31
N GLY A 253 -0.07 1.65 -14.53
CA GLY A 253 -0.11 1.91 -13.09
C GLY A 253 -0.62 3.30 -12.73
N GLU A 254 -0.97 4.12 -13.73
CA GLU A 254 -1.71 5.35 -13.53
C GLU A 254 -3.07 5.09 -12.90
N GLN A 255 -3.48 6.06 -12.09
CA GLN A 255 -4.78 6.12 -11.44
C GLN A 255 -5.41 7.46 -11.77
N ASP A 256 -6.64 7.41 -12.28
CA ASP A 256 -7.44 8.60 -12.51
C ASP A 256 -8.40 8.78 -11.34
N LEU A 257 -8.38 9.97 -10.74
CA LEU A 257 -9.23 10.31 -9.60
C LEU A 257 -10.28 11.35 -10.02
N TYR A 258 -11.55 10.99 -9.85
CA TYR A 258 -12.72 11.83 -10.10
C TYR A 258 -13.39 12.20 -8.78
N LYS A 259 -14.16 13.30 -8.78
CA LYS A 259 -15.06 13.64 -7.67
C LYS A 259 -16.45 14.05 -8.17
N PHE A 260 -17.49 13.76 -7.39
CA PHE A 260 -18.84 14.25 -7.60
C PHE A 260 -19.51 14.59 -6.27
N ILE A 261 -20.45 15.55 -6.26
CA ILE A 261 -21.07 16.06 -5.03
C ILE A 261 -22.52 15.60 -4.95
N THR A 262 -22.90 14.84 -3.93
CA THR A 262 -24.32 14.54 -3.69
C THR A 262 -24.93 15.60 -2.78
N VAL A 263 -26.11 16.11 -3.14
CA VAL A 263 -26.88 17.08 -2.32
C VAL A 263 -28.17 16.50 -1.75
N ALA A 264 -28.53 15.29 -2.16
CA ALA A 264 -29.71 14.58 -1.68
C ALA A 264 -29.47 13.07 -1.80
N ALA A 265 -30.02 12.32 -0.83
CA ALA A 265 -29.96 10.87 -0.86
C ALA A 265 -30.53 10.31 -2.17
N GLY A 266 -30.02 9.16 -2.60
CA GLY A 266 -30.53 8.44 -3.75
C GLY A 266 -29.65 7.28 -4.16
N ARG A 267 -30.14 6.52 -5.14
CA ARG A 267 -29.40 5.41 -5.73
C ARG A 267 -28.54 5.94 -6.86
N TYR A 268 -27.23 5.76 -6.78
CA TYR A 268 -26.30 6.21 -7.80
C TYR A 268 -25.73 5.01 -8.57
N THR A 269 -25.53 5.19 -9.87
CA THR A 269 -24.79 4.26 -10.72
C THR A 269 -23.56 4.97 -11.26
N ILE A 270 -22.37 4.52 -10.86
CA ILE A 270 -21.10 4.92 -11.47
C ILE A 270 -20.67 3.78 -12.39
N GLU A 271 -20.36 4.08 -13.64
CA GLU A 271 -20.01 3.05 -14.61
C GLU A 271 -19.01 3.57 -15.64
N THR A 272 -18.09 2.69 -16.03
CA THR A 272 -17.17 2.94 -17.14
C THR A 272 -17.64 2.26 -18.42
N THR A 273 -17.18 2.77 -19.56
CA THR A 273 -17.27 2.05 -20.84
C THR A 273 -16.03 2.25 -21.69
N GLY A 274 -15.83 1.33 -22.63
CA GLY A 274 -14.68 1.33 -23.51
C GLY A 274 -14.19 -0.08 -23.76
N GLN A 275 -13.07 -0.19 -24.46
CA GLN A 275 -12.38 -1.47 -24.66
C GLN A 275 -11.32 -1.73 -23.58
N THR A 276 -10.93 -0.69 -22.84
CA THR A 276 -9.96 -0.79 -21.74
C THR A 276 -10.58 -1.48 -20.55
N ASP A 277 -9.84 -2.44 -20.02
CA ASP A 277 -10.19 -3.26 -18.87
C ASP A 277 -9.85 -2.51 -17.59
N VAL A 278 -10.86 -1.95 -16.91
CA VAL A 278 -10.67 -1.00 -15.79
C VAL A 278 -11.39 -1.43 -14.52
N THR A 279 -10.75 -1.21 -13.38
CA THR A 279 -11.34 -1.38 -12.05
C THR A 279 -11.71 -0.02 -11.46
N MET A 280 -12.72 -0.01 -10.58
CA MET A 280 -13.26 1.19 -9.93
C MET A 280 -13.34 1.02 -8.41
N SER A 281 -12.94 2.06 -7.69
CA SER A 281 -13.17 2.19 -6.23
C SER A 281 -13.88 3.51 -5.93
N LEU A 282 -14.93 3.47 -5.11
CA LEU A 282 -15.72 4.62 -4.68
C LEU A 282 -15.45 4.94 -3.21
N TYR A 283 -15.16 6.19 -2.91
CA TYR A 283 -14.89 6.71 -1.56
C TYR A 283 -15.80 7.88 -1.19
N GLY A 284 -16.00 8.08 0.12
CA GLY A 284 -16.69 9.25 0.67
C GLY A 284 -17.63 8.93 1.85
N PRO A 285 -18.53 9.85 2.22
CA PRO A 285 -18.50 11.27 1.83
C PRO A 285 -17.31 12.02 2.45
N ASP A 286 -16.86 13.08 1.77
CA ASP A 286 -15.81 14.04 2.17
C ASP A 286 -14.47 13.41 2.59
N SER A 287 -14.22 12.19 2.11
CA SER A 287 -13.03 11.40 2.40
C SER A 287 -12.58 10.65 1.15
N GLN A 288 -11.31 10.82 0.78
CA GLN A 288 -10.69 10.10 -0.35
C GLN A 288 -10.28 8.67 0.04
N THR A 289 -10.36 8.31 1.32
CA THR A 289 -9.85 7.05 1.87
C THR A 289 -10.97 6.17 2.44
N THR A 290 -12.15 6.74 2.74
CA THR A 290 -13.30 5.98 3.26
C THR A 290 -13.98 5.22 2.13
N LEU A 291 -13.61 3.95 1.95
CA LEU A 291 -14.13 3.09 0.89
C LEU A 291 -15.62 2.76 1.11
N ILE A 292 -16.41 2.92 0.05
CA ILE A 292 -17.84 2.61 0.01
C ILE A 292 -18.09 1.34 -0.79
N ALA A 293 -17.49 1.23 -1.98
CA ALA A 293 -17.70 0.12 -2.90
C ALA A 293 -16.54 0.01 -3.89
N GLU A 294 -16.32 -1.19 -4.43
CA GLU A 294 -15.38 -1.46 -5.52
C GLU A 294 -16.04 -2.38 -6.54
N ASP A 295 -15.65 -2.23 -7.81
CA ASP A 295 -16.10 -3.11 -8.90
C ASP A 295 -15.04 -3.22 -10.01
N ASP A 296 -15.15 -4.26 -10.83
CA ASP A 296 -14.21 -4.61 -11.91
C ASP A 296 -14.96 -4.83 -13.24
N ASP A 297 -15.91 -5.78 -13.25
CA ASP A 297 -16.53 -6.29 -14.48
C ASP A 297 -18.08 -6.33 -14.42
N SER A 298 -18.73 -5.64 -13.48
CA SER A 298 -20.20 -5.67 -13.39
C SER A 298 -20.91 -4.83 -14.47
N GLY A 299 -20.15 -4.06 -15.25
CA GLY A 299 -20.63 -3.27 -16.38
C GLY A 299 -20.61 -4.03 -17.71
N THR A 300 -20.64 -3.30 -18.83
CA THR A 300 -20.62 -3.93 -20.16
C THR A 300 -19.19 -4.33 -20.54
N GLY A 301 -18.97 -5.62 -20.81
CA GLY A 301 -17.66 -6.13 -21.22
C GLY A 301 -16.72 -6.24 -20.03
N ARG A 302 -15.64 -5.47 -20.02
CA ARG A 302 -14.61 -5.45 -18.96
C ARG A 302 -14.58 -4.13 -18.18
N ASN A 303 -15.77 -3.60 -17.94
CA ASN A 303 -15.93 -2.28 -17.39
C ASN A 303 -16.58 -2.38 -16.01
N ALA A 304 -16.12 -1.54 -15.10
CA ALA A 304 -16.64 -1.50 -13.75
C ALA A 304 -17.97 -0.74 -13.68
N LYS A 305 -18.86 -1.23 -12.83
CA LYS A 305 -20.17 -0.65 -12.52
C LYS A 305 -20.49 -0.78 -11.04
N ILE A 306 -20.57 0.35 -10.35
CA ILE A 306 -21.01 0.44 -8.96
C ILE A 306 -22.43 0.99 -8.93
N VAL A 307 -23.36 0.24 -8.33
CA VAL A 307 -24.73 0.69 -8.04
C VAL A 307 -24.91 0.75 -6.53
N VAL A 308 -25.06 1.95 -5.96
CA VAL A 308 -25.02 2.16 -4.50
C VAL A 308 -26.03 3.21 -4.03
N ASP A 309 -26.64 3.00 -2.87
CA ASP A 309 -27.47 4.01 -2.21
C ASP A 309 -26.60 4.96 -1.38
N LEU A 310 -26.48 6.22 -1.83
CA LEU A 310 -25.76 7.27 -1.11
C LEU A 310 -26.77 8.07 -0.30
N THR A 311 -26.67 7.99 1.03
CA THR A 311 -27.66 8.58 1.96
C THR A 311 -27.21 9.91 2.58
N VAL A 312 -25.93 10.23 2.47
CA VAL A 312 -25.32 11.44 3.04
C VAL A 312 -24.97 12.40 1.91
N SER A 313 -25.26 13.69 2.09
CA SER A 313 -24.77 14.73 1.18
C SER A 313 -23.30 14.98 1.44
N GLY A 314 -22.50 15.07 0.39
CA GLY A 314 -21.06 15.35 0.51
C GLY A 314 -20.32 15.08 -0.79
N THR A 315 -19.01 15.23 -0.73
CA THR A 315 -18.12 14.96 -1.87
C THR A 315 -17.76 13.48 -1.89
N TYR A 316 -17.95 12.82 -3.02
CA TYR A 316 -17.56 11.43 -3.25
C TYR A 316 -16.44 11.39 -4.28
N TYR A 317 -15.55 10.42 -4.14
CA TYR A 317 -14.38 10.26 -4.99
C TYR A 317 -14.40 8.92 -5.69
N VAL A 318 -14.07 8.88 -6.98
CA VAL A 318 -13.99 7.64 -7.76
C VAL A 318 -12.57 7.50 -8.28
N GLN A 319 -11.92 6.39 -7.94
CA GLN A 319 -10.62 6.02 -8.49
C GLN A 319 -10.83 5.00 -9.60
N ILE A 320 -10.29 5.29 -10.78
CA ILE A 320 -10.21 4.36 -11.90
C ILE A 320 -8.76 3.99 -12.15
N ARG A 321 -8.52 2.73 -12.46
CA ARG A 321 -7.22 2.22 -12.88
C ARG A 321 -7.40 1.08 -13.86
N HIS A 322 -6.43 0.87 -14.74
CA HIS A 322 -6.44 -0.32 -15.57
C HIS A 322 -6.28 -1.58 -14.70
N TYR A 323 -7.10 -2.61 -14.97
CA TYR A 323 -7.00 -3.94 -14.35
C TYR A 323 -5.55 -4.48 -14.38
N ASN A 324 -4.87 -4.32 -15.52
CA ASN A 324 -3.44 -4.59 -15.67
C ASN A 324 -2.58 -3.35 -15.36
N SER A 325 -2.44 -3.01 -14.10
CA SER A 325 -1.60 -1.90 -13.62
C SER A 325 -0.10 -1.99 -13.97
N ALA A 326 0.42 -3.13 -14.43
CA ALA A 326 1.84 -3.28 -14.76
C ALA A 326 2.19 -2.94 -16.22
N GLY A 327 1.21 -2.98 -17.13
CA GLY A 327 1.45 -2.70 -18.56
C GLY A 327 0.23 -2.25 -19.35
N GLY A 328 -0.94 -2.19 -18.72
CA GLY A 328 -2.19 -1.79 -19.34
C GLY A 328 -2.27 -0.28 -19.47
N THR A 329 -2.70 0.16 -20.65
CA THR A 329 -3.03 1.55 -20.98
C THR A 329 -4.26 1.54 -21.86
N GLY A 330 -4.91 2.67 -22.00
CA GLY A 330 -5.97 2.85 -22.99
C GLY A 330 -7.10 3.74 -22.53
N SER A 331 -7.89 4.16 -23.51
CA SER A 331 -8.99 5.10 -23.32
C SER A 331 -10.22 4.43 -22.72
N TYR A 332 -10.93 5.16 -21.88
CA TYR A 332 -12.22 4.75 -21.34
C TYR A 332 -13.10 5.98 -21.14
N ASN A 333 -14.36 5.72 -20.85
CA ASN A 333 -15.37 6.70 -20.53
C ASN A 333 -15.88 6.42 -19.12
N ILE A 334 -16.21 7.45 -18.36
CA ILE A 334 -16.88 7.30 -17.07
C ILE A 334 -18.12 8.19 -17.00
N TRP A 335 -19.16 7.69 -16.32
CA TRP A 335 -20.35 8.46 -15.97
C TRP A 335 -20.86 8.15 -14.56
N VAL A 336 -21.59 9.12 -14.01
CA VAL A 336 -22.35 8.99 -12.77
C VAL A 336 -23.81 9.32 -13.07
N ILE A 337 -24.72 8.43 -12.69
CA ILE A 337 -26.17 8.54 -12.84
C ILE A 337 -26.78 8.50 -11.45
N LYS A 338 -27.83 9.29 -11.24
CA LYS A 338 -28.70 9.21 -10.07
C LYS A 338 -30.07 8.64 -10.50
#